data_AF-A0A1A7WGT7-F1
#
_entry.id   AF-A0A1A7WGT7-F1
#
_cell.length_a   1.000
_cell.length_b   1.000
_cell.length_c   1.000
_cell.angle_alpha   90.00
_cell.angle_beta   90.00
_cell.angle_gamma   90.00
#
_symmetry.space_group_name_H-M   'P 1'
#
loop_
_entity.id
_entity.type
_entity.pdbx_description
1 polymer ?
#
loop_
_entity_poly.entity_id
_entity_poly.type
_entity_poly.pdbx_seq_one_letter_code
_entity_poly.pdbx_strand_id
1 'polypeptide(L)' 'MSDQSAFDTDVWTLTRFVIETGRQAKGATGELTQLINAMLTAIKAISSAVRKAGLAHLQGMAGSVNVTGDDVKKLDV' A
#
# COMPACT_ATOMS: atom_id res chain seq x y z
N MET A 1 24.08 18.04 31.98
CA MET A 1 24.25 16.60 31.72
C MET A 1 23.61 16.37 30.37
N SER A 2 24.43 16.20 29.34
CA SER A 2 23.98 15.94 27.96
C SER A 2 23.26 14.61 27.93
N ASP A 3 21.98 14.63 27.56
CA ASP A 3 21.16 13.43 27.38
C ASP A 3 21.70 12.66 26.18
N GLN A 4 22.60 11.71 26.43
CA GLN A 4 23.03 10.70 25.47
C GLN A 4 21.99 9.59 25.48
N SER A 5 20.80 9.87 24.93
CA SER A 5 19.88 8.80 24.61
C SER A 5 20.50 7.94 23.51
N ALA A 6 20.60 6.63 23.77
CA ALA A 6 21.02 5.67 22.75
C ALA A 6 20.11 5.79 21.53
N PHE A 7 20.66 5.64 20.31
CA PHE A 7 19.88 5.70 19.08
C PHE A 7 18.65 4.79 19.18
N ASP A 8 17.46 5.37 19.00
CA ASP A 8 16.23 4.60 18.92
C ASP A 8 16.24 3.80 17.61
N THR A 9 16.22 2.48 17.77
CA THR A 9 16.24 1.52 16.66
C THR A 9 14.89 0.85 16.46
N ASP A 10 13.85 1.27 17.21
CA ASP A 10 12.53 0.69 17.09
C ASP A 10 11.78 1.23 15.88
N VAL A 11 11.76 0.45 14.80
CA VAL A 11 11.09 0.85 13.56
C VAL A 11 9.58 0.60 13.67
N TRP A 12 8.83 1.70 13.77
CA TRP A 12 7.39 1.68 13.81
C TRP A 12 6.77 1.61 12.40
N THR A 13 6.60 0.40 11.86
CA THR A 13 6.03 0.20 10.53
C THR A 13 4.50 0.30 10.54
N LEU A 14 3.91 0.62 9.38
CA LEU A 14 2.46 0.66 9.24
C LEU A 14 1.80 -0.70 9.49
N THR A 15 2.43 -1.81 9.08
CA THR A 15 1.94 -3.16 9.40
C THR A 15 1.92 -3.40 10.91
N ARG A 16 2.96 -2.99 11.63
CA ARG A 16 3.01 -3.09 13.10
C ARG A 16 1.92 -2.23 13.74
N PHE A 17 1.80 -0.98 13.34
CA PHE A 17 0.74 -0.08 13.80
C PHE A 17 -0.65 -0.72 13.67
N VAL A 18 -1.01 -1.21 12.47
CA VAL A 18 -2.33 -1.77 12.20
C VAL A 18 -2.62 -3.03 13.03
N ILE A 19 -1.60 -3.87 13.26
CA ILE A 19 -1.74 -5.07 14.09
C ILE A 19 -1.91 -4.68 15.56
N GLU A 20 -1.07 -3.80 16.08
CA GLU A 20 -1.09 -3.41 17.48
C GLU A 20 -2.36 -2.64 17.85
N THR A 21 -2.78 -1.69 17.02
CA THR A 21 -4.05 -0.97 17.21
C THR A 21 -5.23 -1.93 17.10
N GLY A 22 -5.21 -2.87 16.15
CA GLY A 22 -6.25 -3.90 16.03
C GLY A 22 -6.39 -4.77 17.28
N ARG A 23 -5.27 -5.16 17.91
CA ARG A 23 -5.26 -5.94 19.16
C ARG A 23 -5.84 -5.19 20.36
N GLN A 24 -5.74 -3.87 20.37
CA GLN A 24 -6.28 -3.03 21.45
C GLN A 24 -7.80 -2.83 21.33
N ALA A 25 -8.38 -3.05 20.15
CA ALA A 25 -9.82 -2.90 19.93
C ALA A 25 -10.62 -4.06 20.54
N LYS A 26 -11.65 -3.74 21.33
CA LYS A 26 -12.54 -4.74 21.93
C LYS A 26 -13.36 -5.45 20.84
N GLY A 27 -13.34 -6.78 20.85
CA GLY A 27 -14.08 -7.59 19.87
C GLY A 27 -13.44 -7.64 18.49
N ALA A 28 -12.17 -7.25 18.34
CA ALA A 28 -11.48 -7.31 17.06
C ALA A 28 -11.37 -8.75 16.53
N THR A 29 -11.92 -8.98 15.34
CA THR A 29 -11.81 -10.25 14.58
C THR A 29 -10.52 -10.35 13.78
N GLY A 30 -9.87 -9.21 13.52
CA GLY A 30 -8.67 -9.10 12.67
C GLY A 30 -8.97 -8.91 11.18
N GLU A 31 -10.24 -8.93 10.76
CA GLU A 31 -10.63 -8.78 9.34
C GLU A 31 -10.19 -7.43 8.77
N LEU A 32 -10.34 -6.34 9.53
CA LEU A 32 -9.86 -5.03 9.11
C LEU A 32 -8.33 -4.99 8.97
N THR A 33 -7.61 -5.62 9.91
CA THR A 33 -6.14 -5.73 9.83
C THR A 33 -5.71 -6.51 8.59
N GLN A 34 -6.43 -7.57 8.23
CA GLN A 34 -6.17 -8.34 7.02
C GLN A 34 -6.45 -7.51 5.76
N LEU A 35 -7.59 -6.81 5.70
CA LEU A 35 -7.96 -5.93 4.59
C LEU A 35 -6.90 -4.85 4.36
N ILE A 36 -6.47 -4.18 5.41
CA ILE A 36 -5.45 -3.12 5.31
C ILE A 36 -4.13 -3.71 4.83
N ASN A 37 -3.68 -4.85 5.36
CA ASN A 37 -2.43 -5.48 4.89
C ASN A 37 -2.49 -5.94 3.42
N ALA A 38 -3.63 -6.42 2.95
CA ALA A 38 -3.85 -6.73 1.54
C ALA A 38 -3.73 -5.46 0.68
N MET A 39 -4.36 -4.36 1.11
CA MET A 39 -4.25 -3.06 0.45
C MET A 39 -2.81 -2.54 0.41
N LEU A 40 -2.05 -2.64 1.51
CA LEU A 40 -0.63 -2.25 1.55
C LEU A 40 0.21 -3.05 0.54
N THR A 41 -0.12 -4.33 0.35
CA THR A 41 0.57 -5.17 -0.63
C THR A 41 0.25 -4.74 -2.05
N ALA A 42 -1.02 -4.50 -2.37
CA ALA A 42 -1.44 -3.98 -3.66
C ALA A 42 -0.81 -2.62 -3.97
N ILE A 43 -0.79 -1.69 -3.00
CA ILE A 43 -0.18 -0.36 -3.15
C ILE A 43 1.31 -0.49 -3.48
N LYS A 44 2.05 -1.36 -2.78
CA LYS A 44 3.48 -1.59 -3.08
C LYS A 44 3.69 -2.17 -4.48
N ALA A 45 2.84 -3.08 -4.92
CA ALA A 45 2.89 -3.66 -6.26
C ALA A 45 2.62 -2.61 -7.34
N ILE A 46 1.54 -1.84 -7.21
CA ILE A 46 1.21 -0.72 -8.11
C ILE A 46 2.35 0.29 -8.15
N SER A 47 2.89 0.67 -6.99
CA SER A 47 4.01 1.62 -6.89
C SER A 47 5.27 1.10 -7.61
N SER A 48 5.53 -0.21 -7.59
CA SER A 48 6.62 -0.84 -8.35
C SER A 48 6.33 -0.82 -9.86
N ALA A 49 5.10 -1.16 -10.27
CA ALA A 49 4.67 -1.14 -11.66
C ALA A 49 4.75 0.26 -12.28
N VAL A 50 4.26 1.28 -11.57
CA VAL A 50 4.33 2.70 -11.99
C VAL A 50 5.78 3.14 -12.21
N ARG A 51 6.69 2.84 -11.27
CA ARG A 51 8.11 3.21 -11.42
C ARG A 51 8.81 2.53 -12.59
N LYS A 52 8.31 1.36 -13.02
CA LYS A 52 8.87 0.56 -14.13
C LYS A 52 8.04 0.63 -15.40
N ALA A 53 6.99 1.45 -15.44
CA ALA A 53 5.99 1.44 -16.50
C ALA A 53 6.58 1.67 -17.90
N GLY A 54 7.56 2.57 -18.01
CA GLY A 54 8.26 2.86 -19.26
C GLY A 54 9.13 1.70 -19.74
N LEU A 55 9.75 0.96 -18.82
CA LEU A 55 10.59 -0.20 -19.14
C LEU A 55 9.76 -1.45 -19.43
N ALA A 56 8.59 -1.58 -18.81
CA ALA A 56 7.70 -2.73 -18.94
C ALA A 56 6.62 -2.55 -20.02
N HIS A 57 6.70 -1.50 -20.85
CA HIS A 57 5.72 -1.17 -21.89
C HIS A 57 4.26 -1.08 -21.38
N LEU A 58 4.08 -0.67 -20.12
CA LEU A 58 2.78 -0.47 -19.48
C LEU A 58 2.20 0.92 -19.75
N GLN A 59 2.90 1.75 -20.53
CA GLN A 59 2.40 3.04 -20.99
C GLN A 59 1.46 2.86 -22.19
N GLY A 60 0.44 3.71 -22.28
CA GLY A 60 -0.51 3.76 -23.39
C GLY A 60 -1.89 3.21 -23.07
N MET A 61 -2.71 3.10 -24.12
CA MET A 61 -4.12 2.77 -24.06
C MET A 61 -4.35 1.26 -23.93
N ALA A 62 -5.31 0.86 -23.09
CA ALA A 62 -5.79 -0.52 -22.98
C ALA A 62 -6.77 -0.90 -24.10
N GLY A 63 -7.32 0.10 -24.82
CA GLY A 63 -8.24 -0.13 -25.93
C GLY A 63 -9.69 -0.36 -25.51
N SER A 64 -10.04 -0.03 -24.27
CA SER A 64 -11.39 -0.06 -23.74
C SER A 64 -11.81 1.31 -23.21
N VAL A 65 -13.12 1.58 -23.23
CA VAL A 65 -13.72 2.76 -22.60
C VAL A 65 -14.49 2.29 -21.37
N ASN A 66 -14.33 2.99 -20.25
CA ASN A 66 -15.02 2.65 -19.01
C ASN A 66 -16.47 3.17 -19.00
N VAL A 67 -17.23 2.87 -17.94
CA VAL A 67 -18.63 3.29 -17.80
C VAL A 67 -18.81 4.82 -17.68
N THR A 68 -17.76 5.55 -17.32
CA THR A 68 -17.77 7.03 -17.24
C THR A 68 -17.40 7.70 -18.57
N GLY A 69 -17.00 6.92 -19.59
CA GLY A 69 -16.61 7.41 -20.91
C GLY A 69 -15.11 7.71 -21.05
N ASP A 70 -14.30 7.37 -20.05
CA ASP A 70 -12.86 7.55 -20.10
C ASP A 70 -12.18 6.39 -20.81
N ASP A 71 -11.19 6.77 -21.59
CA ASP A 71 -10.27 5.95 -22.33
C ASP A 71 -9.27 5.26 -21.34
N VAL A 72 -9.39 3.94 -21.18
CA VAL A 72 -8.65 3.15 -20.17
C VAL A 72 -7.18 3.00 -20.58
N LYS A 73 -6.26 3.13 -19.64
CA LYS A 73 -4.82 2.92 -19.85
C LYS A 73 -4.43 1.50 -19.47
N LYS A 74 -3.34 1.00 -20.06
CA LYS A 74 -2.81 -0.35 -19.74
C LYS A 74 -2.47 -0.56 -18.26
N LEU A 75 -2.21 0.52 -17.54
CA LEU A 75 -1.86 0.50 -16.11
C LEU A 75 -3.11 0.49 -15.20
N ASP A 76 -4.28 0.76 -15.77
CA ASP A 76 -5.56 0.74 -15.04
C ASP A 76 -6.15 -0.69 -14.98
N VAL A 77 -5.61 -1.63 -15.77
CA VAL A 77 -5.97 -3.05 -15.85
C VAL A 77 -5.03 -3.88 -14.98
#